data_AF-A0A0D2VSJ1-F1
#
_entry.id   AF-A0A0D2VSJ1-F1
#
_cell.length_a   1.000
_cell.length_b   1.000
_cell.length_c   1.000
_cell.angle_alpha   90.00
_cell.angle_beta   90.00
_cell.angle_gamma   90.00
#
_symmetry.space_group_name_H-M   'P 1'
#
loop_
_entity.id
_entity.type
_entity.pdbx_description
1 polymer ?
#
loop_
_entity_poly.entity_id
_entity_poly.type
_entity_poly.pdbx_seq_one_letter_code
_entity_poly.pdbx_strand_id
1 'polypeptide(L)'
;WPPSVCSSTLNCKLPIPTGFKIHGIWAQDAHDVSVPLYNARKPCTHPQPILTRPPLQQLLISDVALWNQLPTLWPNLASTGSNIEFWFKEWMKHGTCSDFAQHPQSYFQSAIQLRKNLNSRASPQISCNKHRRTRVLLLGEMFIYYGRPRPSHTFGTPQNCSNLFYGLYSSGSDTIEFP
;
A
#
# COMPACT_ATOMS: atom_id res chain seq x y z
N TRP A 1 -6.85 4.73 -6.16
CA TRP A 1 -8.14 4.70 -6.88
C TRP A 1 -7.91 4.14 -8.28
N PRO A 2 -8.37 2.92 -8.60
CA PRO A 2 -8.01 2.25 -9.86
C PRO A 2 -8.40 3.04 -11.12
N PRO A 3 -9.61 3.59 -11.30
CA PRO A 3 -9.96 4.37 -12.49
C PRO A 3 -9.02 5.55 -12.77
N SER A 4 -8.62 6.30 -11.73
CA SER A 4 -7.63 7.37 -11.85
C SER A 4 -6.25 6.87 -12.27
N VAL A 5 -5.73 5.84 -11.59
CA VAL A 5 -4.41 5.27 -11.89
C VAL A 5 -4.36 4.73 -13.33
N CYS A 6 -5.42 4.03 -13.75
CA CYS A 6 -5.51 3.39 -15.07
C CYS A 6 -5.67 4.36 -16.24
N SER A 7 -6.24 5.54 -15.99
CA SER A 7 -6.37 6.61 -17.00
C SER A 7 -5.19 7.58 -17.00
N SER A 8 -4.26 7.46 -16.03
CA SER A 8 -3.17 8.39 -15.80
C SER A 8 -1.78 7.77 -15.95
N THR A 9 -1.43 6.83 -15.09
CA THR A 9 -0.04 6.37 -14.96
C THR A 9 0.14 4.92 -15.43
N LEU A 10 -0.89 4.08 -15.32
CA LEU A 10 -0.78 2.65 -15.54
C LEU A 10 -1.67 2.14 -16.67
N ASN A 11 -1.14 1.25 -17.52
CA ASN A 11 -2.00 0.44 -18.40
C ASN A 11 -2.56 -0.71 -17.58
N CYS A 12 -3.89 -0.81 -17.49
CA CYS A 12 -4.54 -1.74 -16.57
C CYS A 12 -5.21 -2.94 -17.25
N LYS A 13 -5.37 -4.00 -16.46
CA LYS A 13 -6.29 -5.12 -16.76
C LYS A 13 -7.75 -4.62 -16.73
N LEU A 14 -8.58 -5.26 -17.55
CA LEU A 14 -10.03 -5.08 -17.53
C LEU A 14 -10.71 -6.29 -16.85
N PRO A 15 -11.85 -6.10 -16.16
CA PRO A 15 -12.47 -4.81 -15.85
C PRO A 15 -11.68 -4.02 -14.79
N ILE A 16 -11.72 -2.69 -14.88
CA ILE A 16 -11.07 -1.82 -13.87
C ILE A 16 -11.92 -1.84 -12.59
N PRO A 17 -11.35 -2.17 -11.41
CA PRO A 17 -12.14 -2.17 -10.19
C PRO A 17 -12.65 -0.78 -9.81
N THR A 18 -13.91 -0.67 -9.42
CA THR A 18 -14.59 0.60 -9.06
C THR A 18 -14.51 0.94 -7.57
N GLY A 19 -13.58 0.32 -6.84
CA GLY A 19 -13.40 0.52 -5.40
C GLY A 19 -11.92 0.72 -5.08
N PHE A 20 -11.61 1.47 -4.01
CA PHE A 20 -10.23 1.58 -3.53
C PHE A 20 -9.64 0.19 -3.27
N LYS A 21 -8.41 -0.01 -3.75
CA LYS A 21 -7.61 -1.20 -3.56
C LYS A 21 -6.36 -0.83 -2.76
N ILE A 22 -5.81 -1.80 -2.06
CA ILE A 22 -4.55 -1.62 -1.33
C ILE A 22 -3.43 -1.42 -2.35
N HIS A 23 -2.61 -0.41 -2.15
CA HIS A 23 -1.31 -0.28 -2.81
C HIS A 23 -0.24 -0.90 -1.92
N GLY A 24 -0.14 -0.47 -0.66
CA GLY A 24 0.70 -1.09 0.35
C GLY A 24 0.53 -0.53 1.75
N ILE A 25 1.28 -1.10 2.70
CA ILE A 25 1.53 -0.53 4.02
C ILE A 25 2.98 -0.14 4.04
N TRP A 26 3.26 1.14 4.26
CA TRP A 26 4.61 1.67 4.15
C TRP A 26 5.05 2.22 5.50
N ALA A 27 6.13 1.63 6.05
CA ALA A 27 6.71 2.12 7.29
C ALA A 27 7.39 3.48 7.05
N GLN A 28 7.20 4.39 8.01
CA GLN A 28 7.85 5.69 8.06
C GLN A 28 8.50 5.88 9.43
N ASP A 29 9.51 6.74 9.50
CA ASP A 29 10.07 7.19 10.77
C ASP A 29 9.23 8.33 11.40
N ALA A 30 9.69 8.85 12.53
CA ALA A 30 8.99 9.91 13.26
C ALA A 30 8.91 11.26 12.52
N HIS A 31 9.58 11.41 11.38
CA HIS A 31 9.58 12.61 10.54
C HIS A 31 8.92 12.35 9.18
N ASP A 32 8.07 11.32 9.10
CA ASP A 32 7.38 10.88 7.87
C ASP A 32 8.33 10.48 6.73
N VAL A 33 9.57 10.13 7.04
CA VAL A 33 10.54 9.67 6.05
C VAL A 33 10.34 8.18 5.81
N SER A 34 10.23 7.77 4.54
CA SER A 34 10.10 6.36 4.17
C SER A 34 11.27 5.55 4.71
N VAL A 35 10.97 4.43 5.37
CA VAL A 35 11.98 3.45 5.77
C VAL A 35 12.53 2.76 4.49
N PRO A 36 13.86 2.64 4.33
CA PRO A 36 14.45 1.98 3.18
C PRO A 36 14.24 0.47 3.21
N LEU A 37 14.34 -0.17 2.04
CA LEU A 37 14.32 -1.63 1.92
C LEU A 37 15.54 -2.28 2.61
N TYR A 38 15.42 -3.57 2.95
CA TYR A 38 16.49 -4.31 3.62
C TYR A 38 17.80 -4.34 2.84
N ASN A 39 18.88 -3.90 3.48
CA ASN A 39 20.23 -3.92 2.92
C ASN A 39 21.14 -4.84 3.74
N ALA A 40 21.67 -5.89 3.12
CA ALA A 40 22.56 -6.84 3.81
C ALA A 40 23.86 -6.22 4.35
N ARG A 41 24.33 -5.10 3.77
CA ARG A 41 25.52 -4.37 4.25
C ARG A 41 25.21 -3.46 5.45
N LYS A 42 23.96 -3.05 5.61
CA LYS A 42 23.47 -2.22 6.72
C LYS A 42 22.09 -2.74 7.13
N PRO A 43 22.04 -3.89 7.81
CA PRO A 43 20.78 -4.54 8.15
C PRO A 43 19.98 -3.67 9.12
N CYS A 44 18.69 -3.50 8.81
CA CYS A 44 17.73 -2.79 9.66
C CYS A 44 17.09 -3.70 10.71
N THR A 45 17.21 -5.02 10.55
CA THR A 45 16.57 -6.05 11.37
C THR A 45 17.46 -7.28 11.43
N HIS A 46 17.34 -8.03 12.53
CA HIS A 46 17.90 -9.37 12.67
C HIS A 46 16.85 -10.30 13.32
N PRO A 47 16.68 -11.55 12.83
CA PRO A 47 17.39 -12.16 11.70
C PRO A 47 16.99 -11.57 10.33
N GLN A 48 17.64 -12.04 9.25
CA GLN A 48 17.34 -11.59 7.88
C GLN A 48 15.88 -11.95 7.51
N PRO A 49 15.10 -11.01 6.94
CA PRO A 49 13.71 -11.27 6.56
C PRO A 49 13.64 -12.14 5.28
N ILE A 50 12.44 -12.52 4.86
CA ILE A 50 12.25 -13.22 3.59
C ILE A 50 12.66 -12.30 2.43
N LEU A 51 13.70 -12.67 1.67
CA LEU A 51 14.20 -11.88 0.52
C LEU A 51 13.93 -12.53 -0.84
N THR A 52 13.26 -13.67 -0.88
CA THR A 52 12.95 -14.39 -2.13
C THR A 52 11.46 -14.67 -2.26
N ARG A 53 10.96 -14.71 -3.50
CA ARG A 53 9.53 -14.89 -3.79
C ARG A 53 8.99 -16.26 -3.34
N PRO A 54 9.64 -17.41 -3.61
CA PRO A 54 9.07 -18.72 -3.30
C PRO A 54 8.63 -18.92 -1.84
N PRO A 55 9.46 -18.63 -0.80
CA PRO A 55 9.02 -18.79 0.58
C PRO A 55 7.90 -17.82 0.96
N LEU A 56 7.90 -16.58 0.45
CA LEU A 56 6.78 -15.66 0.67
C LEU A 56 5.50 -16.19 0.05
N GLN A 57 5.56 -16.64 -1.20
CA GLN A 57 4.41 -17.19 -1.91
C GLN A 57 3.84 -18.42 -1.20
N GLN A 58 4.69 -19.35 -0.76
CA GLN A 58 4.26 -20.52 -0.02
C GLN A 58 3.53 -20.15 1.27
N LEU A 59 4.06 -19.17 2.00
CA LEU A 59 3.46 -18.66 3.22
C LEU A 59 2.08 -18.02 2.96
N LEU A 60 1.93 -17.24 1.88
CA LEU A 60 0.63 -16.66 1.52
C LEU A 60 -0.38 -17.72 1.07
N ILE A 61 0.06 -18.74 0.32
CA ILE A 61 -0.81 -19.85 -0.13
C ILE A 61 -1.29 -20.70 1.04
N SER A 62 -0.44 -20.92 2.05
CA SER A 62 -0.80 -21.73 3.23
C SER A 62 -1.91 -21.11 4.09
N ASP A 63 -2.11 -19.79 4.01
CA ASP A 63 -3.22 -19.10 4.66
C ASP A 63 -4.37 -18.93 3.65
N VAL A 64 -5.31 -19.89 3.69
CA VAL A 64 -6.46 -19.93 2.75
C VAL A 64 -7.26 -18.64 2.78
N ALA A 65 -7.46 -18.04 3.95
CA ALA A 65 -8.22 -16.80 4.08
C ALA A 65 -7.46 -15.65 3.40
N LEU A 66 -6.15 -15.56 3.59
CA LEU A 66 -5.32 -14.53 2.99
C LEU A 66 -5.22 -14.70 1.46
N TRP A 67 -4.98 -15.92 0.99
CA TRP A 67 -4.88 -16.25 -0.43
C TRP A 67 -6.14 -15.90 -1.21
N ASN A 68 -7.31 -16.09 -0.61
CA ASN A 68 -8.59 -15.74 -1.24
C ASN A 68 -8.87 -14.23 -1.22
N GLN A 69 -8.42 -13.51 -0.20
CA GLN A 69 -8.74 -12.09 -0.03
C GLN A 69 -7.80 -11.14 -0.78
N LEU A 70 -6.51 -11.47 -0.84
CA LEU A 70 -5.50 -10.61 -1.46
C LEU A 70 -5.81 -10.28 -2.94
N PRO A 71 -6.22 -11.24 -3.81
CA PRO A 71 -6.56 -10.92 -5.20
C PRO A 71 -7.67 -9.87 -5.34
N THR A 72 -8.64 -9.85 -4.42
CA THR A 72 -9.77 -8.93 -4.47
C THR A 72 -9.45 -7.57 -3.86
N LEU A 73 -8.68 -7.54 -2.77
CA LEU A 73 -8.43 -6.32 -1.98
C LEU A 73 -7.11 -5.63 -2.34
N TRP A 74 -6.13 -6.39 -2.82
CA TRP A 74 -4.79 -5.92 -3.20
C TRP A 74 -4.37 -6.48 -4.59
N PRO A 75 -5.15 -6.30 -5.67
CA PRO A 75 -4.77 -6.77 -7.00
C PRO A 75 -3.58 -6.01 -7.58
N ASN A 76 -2.78 -6.69 -8.40
CA ASN A 76 -1.95 -6.03 -9.40
C ASN A 76 -2.84 -5.52 -10.54
N LEU A 77 -3.00 -4.19 -10.62
CA LEU A 77 -3.80 -3.55 -11.65
C LEU A 77 -3.13 -3.57 -13.03
N ALA A 78 -1.80 -3.65 -13.10
CA ALA A 78 -1.06 -3.55 -14.35
C ALA A 78 -1.47 -4.65 -15.34
N SER A 79 -1.56 -4.30 -16.63
CA SER A 79 -1.87 -5.24 -17.72
C SER A 79 -0.87 -6.39 -17.82
N THR A 80 0.35 -6.20 -17.30
CA THR A 80 1.40 -7.21 -17.22
C THR A 80 1.72 -7.59 -15.77
N GLY A 81 2.25 -8.79 -15.61
CA GLY A 81 2.66 -9.33 -14.31
C GLY A 81 1.52 -9.89 -13.45
N SER A 82 1.90 -10.65 -12.44
CA SER A 82 0.99 -11.35 -11.53
C SER A 82 0.78 -10.59 -10.22
N ASN A 83 -0.24 -10.99 -9.46
CA ASN A 83 -0.46 -10.45 -8.11
C ASN A 83 0.72 -10.76 -7.18
N ILE A 84 1.25 -11.99 -7.23
CA ILE A 84 2.36 -12.40 -6.36
C ILE A 84 3.64 -11.60 -6.65
N GLU A 85 3.89 -11.22 -7.90
CA GLU A 85 5.01 -10.33 -8.23
C GLU A 85 4.84 -8.94 -7.66
N PHE A 86 3.62 -8.40 -7.67
CA PHE A 86 3.33 -7.11 -7.07
C PHE A 86 3.46 -7.15 -5.54
N TRP A 87 2.87 -8.14 -4.89
CA TRP A 87 2.98 -8.34 -3.44
C TRP A 87 4.43 -8.53 -2.99
N PHE A 88 5.22 -9.28 -3.76
CA PHE A 88 6.64 -9.47 -3.45
C PHE A 88 7.42 -8.15 -3.57
N LYS A 89 7.14 -7.30 -4.57
CA LYS A 89 7.76 -5.97 -4.69
C LYS A 89 7.41 -5.07 -3.50
N GLU A 90 6.14 -5.05 -3.11
CA GLU A 90 5.69 -4.28 -1.93
C GLU A 90 6.34 -4.78 -0.65
N TRP A 91 6.38 -6.10 -0.44
CA TRP A 91 7.08 -6.71 0.69
C TRP A 91 8.56 -6.34 0.71
N MET A 92 9.27 -6.53 -0.41
CA MET A 92 10.70 -6.23 -0.50
C MET A 92 10.98 -4.77 -0.16
N LYS A 93 10.20 -3.85 -0.72
CA LYS A 93 10.44 -2.41 -0.58
C LYS A 93 10.00 -1.86 0.78
N HIS A 94 8.90 -2.36 1.33
CA HIS A 94 8.23 -1.73 2.47
C HIS A 94 8.07 -2.64 3.69
N GLY A 95 7.96 -3.96 3.50
CA GLY A 95 7.79 -4.93 4.58
C GLY A 95 9.09 -5.34 5.26
N THR A 96 10.18 -5.49 4.50
CA THR A 96 11.45 -6.10 4.99
C THR A 96 12.17 -5.31 6.08
N CYS A 97 11.93 -4.01 6.22
CA CYS A 97 12.44 -3.16 7.31
C CYS A 97 11.34 -2.55 8.19
N SER A 98 10.14 -3.13 8.15
CA SER A 98 9.04 -2.71 9.02
C SER A 98 9.03 -3.48 10.33
N ASP A 99 8.13 -3.11 11.24
CA ASP A 99 7.79 -3.88 12.44
C ASP A 99 7.29 -5.31 12.14
N PHE A 100 7.01 -5.63 10.86
CA PHE A 100 6.62 -6.97 10.40
C PHE A 100 7.77 -7.76 9.78
N ALA A 101 9.02 -7.31 9.84
CA ALA A 101 10.13 -7.94 9.09
C ALA A 101 10.25 -9.47 9.32
N GLN A 102 9.92 -9.94 10.54
CA GLN A 102 9.93 -11.37 10.90
C GLN A 102 8.55 -12.04 10.79
N HIS A 103 7.52 -11.28 10.45
CA HIS A 103 6.12 -11.70 10.40
C HIS A 103 5.45 -11.29 9.08
N PRO A 104 5.95 -11.77 7.92
CA PRO A 104 5.40 -11.42 6.61
C PRO A 104 3.91 -11.76 6.48
N GLN A 105 3.44 -12.86 7.08
CA GLN A 105 2.01 -13.19 7.06
C GLN A 105 1.18 -12.08 7.71
N SER A 106 1.63 -11.58 8.85
CA SER A 106 0.96 -10.50 9.58
C SER A 106 1.01 -9.17 8.82
N TYR A 107 2.06 -8.86 8.08
CA TYR A 107 2.09 -7.68 7.19
C TYR A 107 0.92 -7.67 6.21
N PHE A 108 0.68 -8.79 5.52
CA PHE A 108 -0.41 -8.91 4.55
C PHE A 108 -1.78 -9.01 5.24
N GLN A 109 -1.90 -9.75 6.33
CA GLN A 109 -3.14 -9.82 7.12
C GLN A 109 -3.56 -8.44 7.63
N SER A 110 -2.63 -7.66 8.15
CA SER A 110 -2.92 -6.32 8.66
C SER A 110 -3.36 -5.38 7.54
N ALA A 111 -2.79 -5.48 6.33
CA ALA A 111 -3.27 -4.72 5.17
C ALA A 111 -4.72 -5.05 4.80
N ILE A 112 -5.08 -6.34 4.81
CA ILE A 112 -6.45 -6.76 4.59
C ILE A 112 -7.39 -6.24 5.68
N GLN A 113 -6.99 -6.35 6.95
CA GLN A 113 -7.79 -5.88 8.09
C GLN A 113 -8.02 -4.36 8.03
N LEU A 114 -6.97 -3.58 7.80
CA LEU A 114 -7.06 -2.13 7.66
C LEU A 114 -8.00 -1.73 6.52
N ARG A 115 -7.91 -2.41 5.38
CA ARG A 115 -8.79 -2.13 4.23
C ARG A 115 -10.25 -2.46 4.51
N LYS A 116 -10.53 -3.55 5.22
CA LYS A 116 -11.90 -3.98 5.56
C LYS A 116 -12.53 -3.09 6.62
N ASN A 117 -11.75 -2.67 7.61
CA ASN A 117 -12.24 -1.90 8.76
C ASN A 117 -12.00 -0.40 8.59
N LEU A 118 -11.93 0.08 7.34
CA LEU A 118 -11.64 1.47 7.06
C LEU A 118 -12.84 2.34 7.47
N ASN A 119 -12.75 2.92 8.67
CA ASN A 119 -13.70 3.88 9.20
C ASN A 119 -12.90 5.11 9.65
N SER A 120 -12.64 6.04 8.72
CA SER A 120 -11.75 7.17 8.95
C SER A 120 -12.50 8.33 9.60
N ARG A 121 -12.35 8.47 10.92
CA ARG A 121 -12.58 9.76 11.61
C ARG A 121 -11.36 10.68 11.56
N ALA A 122 -10.22 10.16 11.12
CA ALA A 122 -8.98 10.91 10.93
C ALA A 122 -8.91 11.53 9.53
N SER A 123 -8.25 12.67 9.41
CA SER A 123 -7.99 13.36 8.14
C SER A 123 -6.94 12.59 7.34
N PRO A 124 -7.29 12.05 6.16
CA PRO A 124 -6.33 11.36 5.32
C PRO A 124 -5.43 12.35 4.56
N GLN A 125 -4.27 11.87 4.12
CA GLN A 125 -3.49 12.51 3.06
C GLN A 125 -3.96 12.00 1.71
N ILE A 126 -4.02 12.85 0.70
CA ILE A 126 -4.36 12.45 -0.66
C ILE A 126 -3.25 12.77 -1.66
N SER A 127 -3.14 11.96 -2.69
CA SER A 127 -2.36 12.26 -3.89
C SER A 127 -3.27 12.33 -5.10
N CYS A 128 -2.85 13.08 -6.11
CA CYS A 128 -3.57 13.20 -7.37
C CYS A 128 -2.74 12.70 -8.53
N ASN A 129 -3.42 12.24 -9.58
CA ASN A 129 -2.84 11.95 -10.87
C ASN A 129 -3.38 12.92 -11.93
N LYS A 130 -2.63 13.10 -13.02
CA LYS A 130 -3.13 13.81 -14.21
C LYS A 130 -3.60 12.81 -15.25
N HIS A 131 -4.86 12.95 -15.68
CA HIS A 131 -5.38 12.15 -16.78
C HIS A 131 -4.50 12.31 -18.03
N ARG A 132 -4.17 11.21 -18.72
CA ARG A 132 -3.18 11.22 -19.83
C ARG A 132 -3.54 12.19 -20.96
N ARG A 133 -4.83 12.30 -21.29
CA ARG A 133 -5.34 13.10 -22.42
C ARG A 133 -5.79 14.49 -21.98
N THR A 134 -6.87 14.56 -21.19
CA THR A 134 -7.48 15.82 -20.74
C THR A 134 -6.64 16.62 -19.74
N ARG A 135 -5.62 16.01 -19.11
CA ARG A 135 -4.76 16.64 -18.09
C ARG A 135 -5.47 17.07 -16.80
N VAL A 136 -6.77 16.78 -16.68
CA VAL A 136 -7.57 17.00 -15.47
C VAL A 136 -6.99 16.24 -14.29
N LEU A 137 -7.13 16.81 -13.10
CA LEU A 137 -6.68 16.23 -11.84
C LEU A 137 -7.68 15.21 -11.35
N LEU A 138 -7.19 14.00 -11.07
CA LEU A 138 -7.97 12.88 -10.59
C LEU A 138 -7.44 12.45 -9.22
N LEU A 139 -8.34 12.16 -8.26
CA LEU A 139 -7.94 11.57 -6.99
C LEU A 139 -7.18 10.26 -7.25
N GLY A 140 -5.91 10.22 -6.85
CA GLY A 140 -4.98 9.13 -7.11
C GLY A 140 -4.98 8.12 -5.98
N GLU A 141 -4.40 8.49 -4.86
CA GLU A 141 -4.27 7.64 -3.68
C GLU A 141 -4.75 8.37 -2.43
N MET A 142 -5.12 7.56 -1.44
CA MET A 142 -5.50 8.05 -0.12
C MET A 142 -4.63 7.29 0.88
N PHE A 143 -3.88 8.03 1.69
CA PHE A 143 -3.04 7.52 2.75
C PHE A 143 -3.71 7.77 4.09
N ILE A 144 -3.66 6.77 4.95
CA ILE A 144 -4.25 6.82 6.28
C ILE A 144 -3.17 6.37 7.26
N TYR A 145 -2.86 7.23 8.21
CA TYR A 145 -1.75 6.99 9.12
C TYR A 145 -2.22 6.22 10.34
N TYR A 146 -1.34 5.37 10.83
CA TYR A 146 -1.52 4.61 12.05
C TYR A 146 -0.24 4.71 12.86
N GLY A 147 -0.37 4.70 14.20
CA GLY A 147 0.78 4.48 15.06
C GLY A 147 1.39 3.10 14.81
N ARG A 148 2.60 2.88 15.32
CA ARG A 148 3.29 1.58 15.22
C ARG A 148 2.37 0.44 15.67
N PRO A 149 2.39 -0.71 14.99
CA PRO A 149 1.60 -1.86 15.38
C PRO A 149 2.01 -2.34 16.78
N ARG A 150 1.04 -2.88 17.52
CA ARG A 150 1.29 -3.52 18.82
C ARG A 150 2.08 -4.82 18.60
N PRO A 151 2.67 -5.42 19.67
CA PRO A 151 3.30 -6.74 19.57
C PRO A 151 2.40 -7.85 18.99
N SER A 152 1.08 -7.68 19.08
CA SER A 152 0.07 -8.53 18.43
C SER A 152 -0.09 -8.29 16.92
N HIS A 153 0.74 -7.45 16.31
CA HIS A 153 0.71 -7.07 14.90
C HIS A 153 -0.56 -6.33 14.44
N THR A 154 -1.33 -5.83 15.41
CA THR A 154 -2.55 -5.07 15.18
C THR A 154 -2.29 -3.57 15.26
N PHE A 155 -2.93 -2.82 14.36
CA PHE A 155 -2.91 -1.37 14.40
C PHE A 155 -3.99 -0.83 15.36
N GLY A 156 -3.70 0.32 15.95
CA GLY A 156 -4.65 1.06 16.77
C GLY A 156 -5.63 1.87 15.93
N THR A 157 -6.11 2.98 16.48
CA THR A 157 -6.97 3.92 15.75
C THR A 157 -6.17 4.70 14.71
N PRO A 158 -6.80 5.08 13.58
CA PRO A 158 -6.20 6.00 12.61
C PRO A 158 -5.76 7.33 13.27
N GLN A 159 -4.68 7.91 12.77
CA GLN A 159 -4.16 9.21 13.16
C GLN A 159 -4.28 10.19 11.99
N ASN A 160 -4.36 11.49 12.30
CA ASN A 160 -4.33 12.52 11.27
C ASN A 160 -2.97 12.51 10.58
N CYS A 161 -2.98 12.54 9.25
CA CYS A 161 -1.76 12.70 8.49
C CYS A 161 -1.16 14.09 8.74
N SER A 162 0.17 14.16 8.89
CA SER A 162 0.91 15.41 9.12
C SER A 162 0.75 16.41 7.95
N ASN A 163 0.60 15.88 6.74
CA ASN A 163 0.37 16.62 5.52
C ASN A 163 -0.90 16.12 4.84
N LEU A 164 -1.75 17.03 4.35
CA LEU A 164 -2.99 16.66 3.65
C LEU A 164 -2.75 16.28 2.19
N PHE A 165 -1.62 16.68 1.61
CA PHE A 165 -1.31 16.47 0.20
C PHE A 165 0.06 15.80 0.02
N TYR A 166 0.17 14.94 -0.99
CA TYR A 166 1.42 14.30 -1.41
C TYR A 166 1.61 14.43 -2.93
N GLY A 167 2.83 14.78 -3.35
CA GLY A 167 3.22 14.82 -4.77
C GLY A 167 2.90 16.14 -5.47
N LEU A 168 2.29 16.07 -6.65
CA LEU A 168 2.22 17.15 -7.65
C LEU A 168 1.49 18.44 -7.22
N TYR A 169 0.91 18.54 -6.01
CA TYR A 169 0.11 19.70 -5.61
C TYR A 169 0.17 20.04 -4.12
N SER A 170 -0.06 21.34 -3.85
CA SER A 170 0.12 22.04 -2.58
C SER A 170 -0.87 23.20 -2.32
N SER A 171 -2.00 23.34 -3.04
CA SER A 171 -2.94 24.46 -2.79
C SER A 171 -4.42 24.04 -2.83
N GLY A 172 -5.19 24.43 -1.81
CA GLY A 172 -6.63 24.11 -1.67
C GLY A 172 -7.58 24.76 -2.71
N SER A 173 -7.07 25.19 -3.86
CA SER A 173 -7.83 25.80 -4.96
C SER A 173 -8.04 24.86 -6.16
N ASP A 174 -7.42 23.68 -6.17
CA ASP A 174 -7.53 22.73 -7.28
C ASP A 174 -8.84 21.93 -7.21
N THR A 175 -9.55 21.84 -8.35
CA THR A 175 -10.69 20.93 -8.50
C THR A 175 -10.18 19.53 -8.84
N ILE A 176 -10.50 18.55 -7.98
CA ILE A 176 -10.09 17.15 -8.14
C ILE A 176 -11.32 16.32 -8.52
N GLU A 177 -11.25 15.62 -9.64
CA GLU A 177 -12.29 14.69 -10.05
C GLU A 177 -12.10 13.31 -9.39
N PHE A 178 -13.21 12.63 -9.12
CA PHE A 178 -13.24 11.26 -8.63
C PHE A 178 -13.98 10.40 -9.66
N PRO A 179 -13.27 9.93 -10.71
CA PRO A 179 -13.88 9.27 -11.87
C PRO A 179 -14.34 7.84 -11.55
#